data_AF-A0A956B0D3-F1
#
_entry.id   AF-A0A956B0D3-F1
#
_cell.length_a   1.000
_cell.length_b   1.000
_cell.length_c   1.000
_cell.angle_alpha   90.00
_cell.angle_beta   90.00
_cell.angle_gamma   90.00
#
_symmetry.space_group_name_H-M   'P 1'
#
loop_
_entity.id
_entity.type
_entity.pdbx_description
1 polymer ?
#
loop_
_entity_poly.entity_id
_entity_poly.type
_entity_poly.pdbx_seq_one_letter_code
_entity_poly.pdbx_strand_id
1 'polypeptide(L)'
;MIRHLTWTLRLALLGHLTGVVMAILGVSMLPSALIAEFDGTPDAPGHWAALGLSVVVGLLLFLVTRRAARHTQLGHREGFLIVAVGWAVAGVVGALPYYLYAHLSPTDICGVAAALPAGAKLPIGVEFCSFTNGVFESASGFTTTGASIISDGLWTDYGFTADGRPGLPRGILFWRSM
;
A
#
# COMPACT_ATOMS: atom_id res chain seq x y z
N MET A 1 -25.64 -30.00 9.66
CA MET A 1 -25.50 -28.72 10.40
C MET A 1 -24.08 -28.49 10.97
N ILE A 2 -23.41 -29.51 11.51
CA ILE A 2 -22.09 -29.37 12.19
C ILE A 2 -20.93 -28.94 11.26
N ARG A 3 -20.94 -29.35 9.97
CA ARG A 3 -19.88 -28.96 9.02
C ARG A 3 -19.85 -27.48 8.66
N HIS A 4 -20.98 -26.79 8.55
CA HIS A 4 -20.98 -25.36 8.19
C HIS A 4 -20.44 -24.48 9.32
N LEU A 5 -20.64 -24.90 10.58
CA LEU A 5 -20.15 -24.18 11.75
C LEU A 5 -18.62 -24.19 11.86
N THR A 6 -17.95 -25.26 11.41
CA THR A 6 -16.47 -25.32 11.47
C THR A 6 -15.81 -24.48 10.37
N TRP A 7 -16.44 -24.33 9.20
CA TRP A 7 -15.94 -23.47 8.12
C TRP A 7 -16.06 -21.99 8.46
N THR A 8 -17.18 -21.55 9.03
CA THR A 8 -17.38 -20.14 9.40
C THR A 8 -16.41 -19.69 10.49
N LEU A 9 -16.14 -20.55 11.48
CA LEU A 9 -15.16 -20.29 12.54
C LEU A 9 -13.72 -20.18 11.99
N ARG A 10 -13.34 -21.05 11.05
CA ARG A 10 -12.02 -21.01 10.41
C ARG A 10 -11.84 -19.77 9.52
N LEU A 11 -12.85 -19.42 8.72
CA LEU A 11 -12.82 -18.20 7.91
C LEU A 11 -12.77 -16.94 8.80
N ALA A 12 -13.43 -16.96 9.96
CA ALA A 12 -13.34 -15.87 10.93
C ALA A 12 -11.92 -15.70 11.51
N LEU A 13 -11.19 -16.79 11.78
CA LEU A 13 -9.79 -16.71 12.20
C LEU A 13 -8.90 -16.06 11.12
N LEU A 14 -9.06 -16.47 9.86
CA LEU A 14 -8.34 -15.88 8.73
C LEU A 14 -8.62 -14.37 8.65
N GLY A 15 -9.90 -13.99 8.60
CA GLY A 15 -10.29 -12.58 8.54
C GLY A 15 -9.78 -11.77 9.74
N HIS A 16 -9.78 -12.36 10.93
CA HIS A 16 -9.25 -11.71 12.13
C HIS A 16 -7.76 -11.37 12.01
N LEU A 17 -6.94 -12.34 11.63
CA LEU A 17 -5.50 -12.15 11.48
C LEU A 17 -5.18 -11.23 10.30
N THR A 18 -5.89 -11.38 9.18
CA THR A 18 -5.78 -10.47 8.04
C THR A 18 -6.12 -9.04 8.43
N GLY A 19 -7.20 -8.81 9.19
CA GLY A 19 -7.58 -7.48 9.67
C GLY A 19 -6.52 -6.84 10.58
N VAL A 20 -5.89 -7.63 11.45
CA VAL A 20 -4.76 -7.18 12.27
C VAL A 20 -3.57 -6.79 11.40
N VAL A 21 -3.18 -7.61 10.43
CA VAL A 21 -2.07 -7.31 9.51
C VAL A 21 -2.35 -6.03 8.72
N MET A 22 -3.56 -5.86 8.17
CA MET A 22 -3.95 -4.63 7.46
C MET A 22 -3.86 -3.39 8.35
N ALA A 23 -4.30 -3.48 9.60
CA ALA A 23 -4.23 -2.36 10.53
C ALA A 23 -2.78 -2.01 10.90
N ILE A 24 -1.92 -3.02 11.14
CA ILE A 24 -0.50 -2.82 11.42
C ILE A 24 0.21 -2.17 10.22
N LEU A 25 -0.04 -2.68 9.00
CA LEU A 25 0.52 -2.10 7.78
C LEU A 25 0.00 -0.68 7.51
N GLY A 26 -1.26 -0.40 7.83
CA GLY A 26 -1.81 0.94 7.76
C GLY A 26 -1.12 1.90 8.74
N VAL A 27 -0.91 1.47 9.99
CA VAL A 27 -0.19 2.27 10.99
C VAL A 27 1.28 2.45 10.62
N SER A 28 1.93 1.46 9.99
CA SER A 28 3.33 1.59 9.57
C SER A 28 3.54 2.61 8.45
N MET A 29 2.48 3.05 7.76
CA MET A 29 2.55 4.18 6.80
C MET A 29 2.65 5.53 7.51
N LEU A 30 2.40 5.60 8.83
CA LEU A 30 2.40 6.85 9.59
C LEU A 30 3.74 7.62 9.49
N PRO A 31 4.92 7.00 9.65
CA PRO A 31 6.18 7.75 9.56
C PRO A 31 6.40 8.32 8.15
N SER A 32 6.00 7.58 7.11
CA SER A 32 6.04 8.07 5.73
C SER A 32 5.09 9.25 5.50
N ALA A 33 3.85 9.16 6.01
CA ALA A 33 2.87 10.25 5.94
C ALA A 33 3.37 11.52 6.66
N LEU A 34 3.98 11.35 7.84
CA LEU A 34 4.55 12.47 8.60
C LEU A 34 5.70 13.13 7.85
N ILE A 35 6.61 12.35 7.25
CA ILE A 35 7.70 12.91 6.44
C ILE A 35 7.14 13.74 5.28
N ALA A 36 6.13 13.23 4.57
CA ALA A 36 5.51 13.95 3.46
C ALA A 36 4.83 15.26 3.92
N GLU A 37 4.18 15.25 5.08
CA GLU A 37 3.55 16.43 5.67
C GLU A 37 4.59 17.48 6.09
N PHE A 38 5.67 17.06 6.76
CA PHE A 38 6.74 17.97 7.20
C PHE A 38 7.49 18.61 6.04
N ASP A 39 7.70 17.86 4.95
CA ASP A 39 8.37 18.36 3.75
C ASP A 39 7.41 19.13 2.82
N GLY A 40 6.11 19.11 3.08
CA GLY A 40 5.09 19.77 2.24
C GLY A 40 5.00 19.17 0.83
N THR A 41 5.29 17.87 0.69
CA THR A 41 5.39 17.20 -0.61
C THR A 41 4.03 16.73 -1.13
N PRO A 42 3.85 16.64 -2.47
CA PRO A 42 2.55 16.33 -3.08
C PRO A 42 2.02 14.92 -2.80
N ASP A 43 2.83 14.04 -2.21
CA ASP A 43 2.47 12.68 -1.80
C ASP A 43 1.80 12.58 -0.43
N ALA A 44 1.74 13.66 0.36
CA ALA A 44 1.11 13.65 1.67
C ALA A 44 -0.35 13.15 1.66
N PRO A 45 -1.24 13.61 0.75
CA PRO A 45 -2.63 13.13 0.70
C PRO A 45 -2.74 11.62 0.44
N GLY A 46 -1.85 11.08 -0.40
CA GLY A 46 -1.81 9.66 -0.73
C GLY A 46 -1.50 8.78 0.48
N HIS A 47 -0.51 9.17 1.29
CA HIS A 47 -0.14 8.42 2.49
C HIS A 47 -1.21 8.49 3.59
N TRP A 48 -1.79 9.67 3.83
CA TRP A 48 -2.87 9.81 4.82
C TRP A 48 -4.12 9.01 4.43
N ALA A 49 -4.50 9.04 3.15
CA ALA A 49 -5.61 8.24 2.65
C ALA A 49 -5.32 6.73 2.74
N ALA A 50 -4.10 6.29 2.41
CA ALA A 50 -3.68 4.90 2.52
C ALA A 50 -3.70 4.40 3.98
N LEU A 51 -3.15 5.21 4.91
CA LEU A 51 -3.20 4.94 6.35
C LEU A 51 -4.64 4.81 6.83
N GLY A 52 -5.48 5.81 6.54
CA GLY A 52 -6.86 5.85 6.98
C GLY A 52 -7.66 4.65 6.46
N LEU A 53 -7.58 4.37 5.16
CA LEU A 53 -8.29 3.26 4.53
C LEU A 53 -7.84 1.91 5.12
N SER A 54 -6.54 1.67 5.22
CA SER A 54 -5.98 0.39 5.69
C SER A 54 -6.32 0.14 7.16
N VAL A 55 -6.20 1.17 8.01
CA VAL A 55 -6.55 1.07 9.43
C VAL A 55 -8.04 0.87 9.61
N VAL A 56 -8.89 1.65 8.93
CA VAL A 56 -10.35 1.52 9.06
C VAL A 56 -10.82 0.16 8.58
N VAL A 57 -10.41 -0.28 7.39
CA VAL A 57 -10.82 -1.59 6.84
C VAL A 57 -10.26 -2.73 7.70
N GLY A 58 -9.00 -2.65 8.13
CA GLY A 58 -8.37 -3.64 9.00
C GLY A 58 -9.06 -3.75 10.36
N LEU A 59 -9.37 -2.62 11.00
CA LEU A 59 -10.10 -2.58 12.26
C LEU A 59 -11.54 -3.08 12.12
N LEU A 60 -12.25 -2.71 11.05
CA LEU A 60 -13.60 -3.23 10.79
C LEU A 60 -13.58 -4.75 10.64
N LEU A 61 -12.65 -5.28 9.85
CA LEU A 61 -12.50 -6.72 9.66
C LEU A 61 -12.15 -7.43 10.97
N PHE A 62 -11.21 -6.87 11.74
CA PHE A 62 -10.85 -7.36 13.08
C PHE A 62 -12.06 -7.37 14.03
N LEU A 63 -12.83 -6.29 14.09
CA LEU A 63 -13.96 -6.13 15.01
C LEU A 63 -15.13 -7.07 14.67
N VAL A 64 -15.39 -7.29 13.38
CA VAL A 64 -16.44 -8.22 12.90
C VAL A 64 -16.07 -9.67 13.23
N THR A 65 -14.79 -10.03 13.10
CA THR A 65 -14.32 -11.42 13.25
C THR A 65 -13.88 -11.78 14.67
N ARG A 66 -13.59 -10.81 15.54
CA ARG A 66 -13.00 -11.01 16.88
C ARG A 66 -13.75 -12.01 17.76
N ARG A 67 -15.08 -12.09 17.66
CA ARG A 67 -15.89 -12.97 18.53
C ARG A 67 -15.79 -14.43 18.10
N ALA A 68 -15.88 -14.68 16.79
CA ALA A 68 -15.81 -16.03 16.22
C ALA A 68 -14.37 -16.59 16.24
N ALA A 69 -13.36 -15.74 16.07
CA ALA A 69 -11.96 -16.17 16.09
C ALA A 69 -11.49 -16.67 17.47
N ARG A 70 -12.00 -16.11 18.58
CA ARG A 70 -11.55 -16.42 19.95
C ARG A 70 -11.65 -17.90 20.35
N HIS A 71 -12.58 -18.65 19.78
CA HIS A 71 -12.81 -20.05 20.11
C HIS A 71 -12.24 -21.03 19.07
N THR A 72 -11.50 -20.51 18.08
CA THR A 72 -10.98 -21.31 16.98
C THR A 72 -9.53 -21.68 17.24
N GLN A 73 -9.20 -22.97 17.18
CA GLN A 73 -7.82 -23.43 17.28
C GLN A 73 -7.12 -23.36 15.92
N LEU A 74 -5.86 -22.92 15.94
CA LEU A 74 -5.02 -22.82 14.75
C LEU A 74 -4.50 -24.20 14.36
N GLY A 75 -4.95 -24.72 13.22
CA GLY A 75 -4.39 -25.91 12.61
C GLY A 75 -3.27 -25.58 11.62
N HIS A 76 -2.50 -26.60 11.22
CA HIS A 76 -1.38 -26.43 10.29
C HIS A 76 -1.82 -25.89 8.90
N ARG A 77 -2.99 -26.33 8.40
CA ARG A 77 -3.52 -25.90 7.09
C ARG A 77 -3.92 -24.43 7.13
N GLU A 78 -4.56 -24.02 8.22
CA GLU A 78 -4.92 -22.64 8.47
C GLU A 78 -3.66 -21.77 8.55
N GLY A 79 -2.60 -22.26 9.21
CA GLY A 79 -1.28 -21.61 9.24
C GLY A 79 -0.72 -21.28 7.86
N PHE A 80 -0.61 -22.26 6.96
CA PHE A 80 -0.13 -22.02 5.59
C PHE A 80 -0.99 -21.02 4.82
N LEU A 81 -2.31 -21.11 4.98
CA LEU A 81 -3.25 -20.20 4.31
C LEU A 81 -3.11 -18.76 4.83
N ILE A 82 -2.91 -18.57 6.14
CA ILE A 82 -2.69 -17.24 6.74
C ILE A 82 -1.44 -16.59 6.17
N VAL A 83 -0.35 -17.34 6.03
CA VAL A 83 0.89 -16.80 5.45
C VAL A 83 0.68 -16.38 4.00
N ALA A 84 0.07 -17.25 3.18
CA ALA A 84 -0.17 -16.93 1.77
C ALA A 84 -1.08 -15.70 1.59
N VAL A 85 -2.19 -15.64 2.34
CA VAL A 85 -3.11 -14.49 2.32
C VAL A 85 -2.43 -13.25 2.90
N GLY A 86 -1.61 -13.39 3.94
CA GLY A 86 -0.86 -12.30 4.56
C GLY A 86 0.06 -11.59 3.56
N TRP A 87 0.85 -12.33 2.79
CA TRP A 87 1.70 -11.75 1.75
C TRP A 87 0.92 -11.11 0.60
N ALA A 88 -0.17 -11.75 0.17
CA ALA A 88 -1.03 -11.18 -0.87
C ALA A 88 -1.66 -9.84 -0.42
N VAL A 89 -2.16 -9.79 0.82
CA VAL A 89 -2.73 -8.59 1.42
C VAL A 89 -1.66 -7.53 1.65
N ALA A 90 -0.45 -7.92 2.08
CA ALA A 90 0.65 -6.99 2.24
C ALA A 90 0.99 -6.28 0.92
N GLY A 91 1.16 -7.02 -0.18
CA GLY A 91 1.43 -6.42 -1.50
C GLY A 91 0.31 -5.50 -1.99
N VAL A 92 -0.96 -5.83 -1.72
CA VAL A 92 -2.11 -4.99 -2.08
C VAL A 92 -2.20 -3.73 -1.21
N VAL A 93 -2.04 -3.87 0.10
CA VAL A 93 -2.13 -2.75 1.04
C VAL A 93 -0.95 -1.82 0.88
N GLY A 94 0.27 -2.34 0.75
CA GLY A 94 1.45 -1.49 0.54
C GLY A 94 1.53 -0.84 -0.83
N ALA A 95 0.71 -1.25 -1.79
CA ALA A 95 0.51 -0.55 -3.05
C ALA A 95 -0.28 0.75 -2.90
N LEU A 96 -1.10 0.89 -1.85
CA LEU A 96 -2.00 2.01 -1.64
C LEU A 96 -1.31 3.38 -1.63
N PRO A 97 -0.23 3.64 -0.87
CA PRO A 97 0.41 4.96 -0.87
C PRO A 97 0.91 5.35 -2.25
N TYR A 98 1.43 4.41 -3.05
CA TYR A 98 1.87 4.67 -4.43
C TYR A 98 0.69 5.03 -5.34
N TYR A 99 -0.37 4.21 -5.34
CA TYR A 99 -1.52 4.41 -6.20
C TYR A 99 -2.30 5.68 -5.83
N LEU A 100 -2.50 5.91 -4.53
CA LEU A 100 -3.22 7.08 -4.03
C LEU A 100 -2.40 8.36 -4.20
N TYR A 101 -1.06 8.31 -4.11
CA TYR A 101 -0.22 9.45 -4.49
C TYR A 101 -0.49 9.88 -5.93
N ALA A 102 -0.50 8.95 -6.89
CA ALA A 102 -0.72 9.28 -8.30
C ALA A 102 -2.09 9.93 -8.58
N HIS A 103 -3.11 9.59 -7.78
CA HIS A 103 -4.50 10.04 -7.99
C HIS A 103 -4.95 11.20 -7.10
N LEU A 104 -4.39 11.32 -5.89
CA LEU A 104 -4.77 12.34 -4.90
C LEU A 104 -3.76 13.48 -4.80
N SER A 105 -2.62 13.37 -5.50
CA SER A 105 -1.67 14.49 -5.60
C SER A 105 -2.36 15.73 -6.19
N PRO A 106 -2.15 16.93 -5.64
CA PRO A 106 -2.67 18.18 -6.20
C PRO A 106 -2.26 18.45 -7.65
N THR A 107 -1.22 17.77 -8.14
CA THR A 107 -0.66 17.94 -9.49
C THR A 107 -1.35 17.10 -10.58
N ASP A 108 -2.35 16.28 -10.24
CA ASP A 108 -3.07 15.37 -11.16
C ASP A 108 -2.14 14.65 -12.15
N ILE A 109 -1.25 13.81 -11.59
CA ILE A 109 -0.16 13.16 -12.34
C ILE A 109 -0.71 12.36 -13.53
N CYS A 110 -1.81 11.64 -13.32
CA CYS A 110 -2.42 10.79 -14.34
C CYS A 110 -3.15 11.60 -15.42
N GLY A 111 -3.85 12.69 -15.04
CA GLY A 111 -4.46 13.59 -16.00
C GLY A 111 -3.44 14.32 -16.87
N VAL A 112 -2.35 14.82 -16.25
CA VAL A 112 -1.23 15.45 -16.96
C VAL A 112 -0.58 14.47 -17.94
N ALA A 113 -0.30 13.24 -17.50
CA ALA A 113 0.27 12.20 -18.35
C ALA A 113 -0.59 11.89 -19.59
N ALA A 114 -1.92 11.86 -19.43
CA ALA A 114 -2.85 11.59 -20.52
C ALA A 114 -2.95 12.75 -21.54
N ALA A 115 -2.66 13.98 -21.12
CA ALA A 115 -2.75 15.18 -21.95
C ALA A 115 -1.45 15.50 -22.73
N LEU A 116 -0.33 14.87 -22.37
CA LEU A 116 0.97 15.09 -23.02
C LEU A 116 1.01 14.48 -24.42
N PRO A 117 1.61 15.17 -25.42
CA PRO A 117 1.77 14.62 -26.75
C PRO A 117 2.71 13.40 -26.75
N ALA A 118 2.50 12.49 -27.70
CA ALA A 118 3.32 11.29 -27.83
C ALA A 118 4.82 11.66 -28.00
N GLY A 119 5.67 11.07 -27.16
CA GLY A 119 7.11 11.32 -27.13
C GLY A 119 7.57 12.44 -26.18
N ALA A 120 6.65 13.11 -25.49
CA ALA A 120 7.00 14.01 -24.39
C ALA A 120 7.46 13.23 -23.16
N LYS A 121 8.33 13.84 -22.35
CA LYS A 121 8.77 13.28 -21.07
C LYS A 121 7.57 13.21 -20.11
N LEU A 122 7.29 12.01 -19.59
CA LEU A 122 6.17 11.78 -18.68
C LEU A 122 6.44 12.35 -17.28
N PRO A 123 5.39 12.69 -16.51
CA PRO A 123 5.55 13.16 -15.15
C PRO A 123 6.09 12.06 -14.23
N ILE A 124 6.91 12.45 -13.25
CA ILE A 124 7.46 11.52 -12.26
C ILE A 124 6.31 10.90 -11.44
N GLY A 125 6.34 9.58 -11.28
CA GLY A 125 5.28 8.83 -10.58
C GLY A 125 4.11 8.40 -11.47
N VAL A 126 4.16 8.65 -12.79
CA VAL A 126 3.15 8.17 -13.76
C VAL A 126 2.96 6.65 -13.74
N GLU A 127 4.02 5.91 -13.38
CA GLU A 127 3.99 4.44 -13.31
C GLU A 127 2.91 3.95 -12.34
N PHE A 128 2.64 4.73 -11.29
CA PHE A 128 1.66 4.40 -10.25
C PHE A 128 0.21 4.77 -10.61
N CYS A 129 -0.03 5.35 -11.80
CA CYS A 129 -1.39 5.42 -12.36
C CYS A 129 -1.94 4.00 -12.62
N SER A 130 -1.07 3.03 -12.85
CA SER A 130 -1.45 1.62 -12.88
C SER A 130 -1.38 1.01 -11.48
N PHE A 131 -2.49 0.43 -11.01
CA PHE A 131 -2.52 -0.27 -9.73
C PHE A 131 -1.57 -1.48 -9.69
N THR A 132 -1.43 -2.21 -10.81
CA THR A 132 -0.56 -3.40 -10.88
C THR A 132 0.91 -3.04 -10.67
N ASN A 133 1.30 -1.85 -11.10
CA ASN A 133 2.64 -1.31 -10.91
C ASN A 133 2.90 -1.00 -9.44
N GLY A 134 1.93 -0.42 -8.74
CA GLY A 134 2.01 -0.23 -7.29
C GLY A 134 2.12 -1.56 -6.51
N VAL A 135 1.37 -2.58 -6.93
CA VAL A 135 1.47 -3.93 -6.33
C VAL A 135 2.82 -4.57 -6.61
N PHE A 136 3.36 -4.41 -7.83
CA PHE A 136 4.69 -4.91 -8.16
C PHE A 136 5.77 -4.26 -7.28
N GLU A 137 5.77 -2.92 -7.17
CA GLU A 137 6.74 -2.19 -6.36
C GLU A 137 6.62 -2.55 -4.87
N SER A 138 5.40 -2.64 -4.36
CA SER A 138 5.15 -3.04 -2.97
C SER A 138 5.57 -4.49 -2.70
N ALA A 139 5.24 -5.42 -3.58
CA ALA A 139 5.63 -6.82 -3.43
C ALA A 139 7.15 -6.93 -3.41
N SER A 140 7.83 -6.29 -4.37
CA SER A 140 9.29 -6.31 -4.47
C SER A 140 9.99 -5.78 -3.21
N GLY A 141 9.46 -4.71 -2.60
CA GLY A 141 9.95 -4.18 -1.34
C GLY A 141 9.75 -5.16 -0.19
N PHE A 142 8.52 -5.61 0.05
CA PHE A 142 8.21 -6.51 1.17
C PHE A 142 8.90 -7.88 1.07
N THR A 143 9.11 -8.39 -0.14
CA THR A 143 9.83 -9.65 -0.36
C THR A 143 11.34 -9.46 -0.43
N THR A 144 11.86 -8.25 -0.19
CA THR A 144 13.29 -7.91 -0.27
C THR A 144 13.92 -8.27 -1.62
N THR A 145 13.12 -8.31 -2.68
CA THR A 145 13.57 -8.65 -4.04
C THR A 145 14.38 -7.50 -4.63
N GLY A 146 14.00 -6.26 -4.34
CA GLY A 146 14.73 -5.07 -4.78
C GLY A 146 14.64 -4.79 -6.28
N ALA A 147 13.74 -5.47 -7.01
CA ALA A 147 13.35 -5.07 -8.36
C ALA A 147 12.53 -3.78 -8.29
N SER A 148 12.70 -2.87 -9.24
CA SER A 148 11.91 -1.64 -9.29
C SER A 148 11.46 -1.35 -10.70
N ILE A 149 10.23 -0.88 -10.81
CA ILE A 149 9.68 -0.33 -12.05
C ILE A 149 9.87 1.19 -12.13
N ILE A 150 10.39 1.80 -11.06
CA ILE A 150 10.68 3.23 -11.02
C ILE A 150 11.89 3.50 -11.91
N SER A 151 11.60 3.99 -13.11
CA SER A 151 12.58 4.20 -14.17
C SER A 151 13.10 5.64 -14.19
N ASP A 152 12.20 6.62 -14.03
CA ASP A 152 12.51 8.04 -14.00
C ASP A 152 12.31 8.61 -12.58
N GLY A 153 13.34 9.27 -12.03
CA GLY A 153 13.28 9.93 -10.72
C GLY A 153 13.83 9.13 -9.52
N LEU A 154 14.58 8.05 -9.75
CA LEU A 154 15.33 7.35 -8.70
C LEU A 154 16.67 8.05 -8.36
N TRP A 155 17.46 8.46 -9.38
CA TRP A 155 18.82 9.01 -9.17
C TRP A 155 19.33 10.03 -10.21
N THR A 156 18.63 10.31 -11.31
CA THR A 156 19.23 11.02 -12.48
C THR A 156 18.47 12.24 -13.02
N ASP A 157 17.27 12.56 -12.50
CA ASP A 157 16.43 13.63 -13.04
C ASP A 157 16.12 14.74 -12.03
N TYR A 158 16.45 15.99 -12.39
CA TYR A 158 16.07 17.21 -11.68
C TYR A 158 14.55 17.44 -11.78
N GLY A 159 13.89 17.50 -10.62
CA GLY A 159 12.45 17.35 -10.45
C GLY A 159 11.69 18.67 -10.44
N PHE A 160 10.48 18.61 -11.00
CA PHE A 160 9.41 19.59 -10.95
C PHE A 160 8.69 19.59 -9.58
N THR A 161 9.41 19.27 -8.50
CA THR A 161 8.88 19.22 -7.12
C THR A 161 8.79 20.65 -6.60
N ALA A 162 7.76 21.00 -5.82
CA ALA A 162 7.54 22.37 -5.35
C ALA A 162 8.71 22.92 -4.49
N ASP A 163 9.54 22.03 -3.96
CA ASP A 163 10.76 22.29 -3.18
C ASP A 163 12.06 22.28 -4.02
N GLY A 164 11.98 22.05 -5.33
CA GLY A 164 13.10 22.13 -6.28
C GLY A 164 14.07 20.93 -6.29
N ARG A 165 13.71 19.81 -5.63
CA ARG A 165 14.59 18.63 -5.51
C ARG A 165 14.40 17.60 -6.64
N PRO A 166 15.48 16.94 -7.11
CA PRO A 166 15.41 15.81 -8.04
C PRO A 166 14.67 14.60 -7.45
N GLY A 167 13.84 13.95 -8.27
CA GLY A 167 13.27 12.61 -8.00
C GLY A 167 11.85 12.56 -7.42
N LEU A 168 11.44 11.37 -6.99
CA LEU A 168 10.16 11.13 -6.31
C LEU A 168 10.10 11.82 -4.94
N PRO A 169 8.89 12.14 -4.45
CA PRO A 169 8.69 12.67 -3.11
C PRO A 169 9.29 11.78 -2.00
N ARG A 170 9.77 12.41 -0.93
CA ARG A 170 10.49 11.72 0.15
C ARG A 170 9.63 10.74 0.93
N GLY A 171 8.33 10.98 1.09
CA GLY A 171 7.42 10.03 1.74
C GLY A 171 7.36 8.70 0.97
N ILE A 172 7.18 8.75 -0.35
CA ILE A 172 7.20 7.59 -1.25
C ILE A 172 8.55 6.86 -1.19
N LEU A 173 9.66 7.61 -1.27
CA LEU A 173 11.00 7.01 -1.21
C LEU A 173 11.26 6.31 0.13
N PHE A 174 10.80 6.92 1.21
CA PHE A 174 10.91 6.35 2.55
C PHE A 174 10.05 5.09 2.69
N TRP A 175 8.79 5.10 2.23
CA TRP A 175 7.91 3.93 2.24
C TRP A 175 8.51 2.75 1.48
N ARG A 176 9.15 3.01 0.33
CA ARG A 176 9.87 1.96 -0.43
C ARG A 176 11.02 1.33 0.35
N SER A 177 11.66 2.09 1.23
CA SER A 177 12.84 1.64 1.99
C SER A 177 12.54 0.96 3.33
N MET A 178 11.26 0.94 3.75
CA MET A 178 10.79 0.28 4.97
C MET A 178 10.56 -1.21 4.76
#